data_AF-A0AAW7CRM8-F1
#
_entry.id   AF-A0AAW7CRM8-F1
#
_cell.length_a   1.000
_cell.length_b   1.000
_cell.length_c   1.000
_cell.angle_alpha   90.00
_cell.angle_beta   90.00
_cell.angle_gamma   90.00
#
_symmetry.space_group_name_H-M   'P 1'
#
loop_
_entity.id
_entity.type
_entity.pdbx_description
1 polymer ?
#
loop_
_entity_poly.entity_id
_entity_poly.type
_entity_poly.pdbx_seq_one_letter_code
_entity_poly.pdbx_strand_id
1 'polypeptide(L)'
;MKKTIIIASIFMLSACTTPEKWEAKTTNPSPLDIAKHMCMQEAKAQYPEKYVASSQPSFAPISINGKDIPNSGARASLPSDVNEWKRKDYFNTCMRAEGWVNKNKVTGLLAFLFN
;
A
#
# COMPACT_ATOMS: atom_id res chain seq x y z
N MET A 1 -28.44 42.21 -16.98
CA MET A 1 -27.35 42.26 -15.99
C MET A 1 -26.86 40.84 -15.73
N LYS A 2 -25.63 40.54 -16.17
CA LYS A 2 -25.01 39.22 -16.12
C LYS A 2 -24.61 38.89 -14.67
N LYS A 3 -25.10 37.79 -14.12
CA LYS A 3 -24.57 37.18 -12.88
C LYS A 3 -24.10 35.78 -13.21
N THR A 4 -22.90 35.67 -13.75
CA THR A 4 -22.17 34.40 -13.87
C THR A 4 -21.45 34.16 -12.55
N ILE A 5 -22.10 33.43 -11.65
CA ILE A 5 -21.44 32.85 -10.49
C ILE A 5 -20.72 31.60 -11.00
N ILE A 6 -19.42 31.72 -11.23
CA ILE A 6 -18.54 30.59 -11.53
C ILE A 6 -18.31 29.86 -10.20
N ILE A 7 -19.14 28.87 -9.90
CA ILE A 7 -18.87 27.90 -8.83
C ILE A 7 -17.83 26.95 -9.38
N ALA A 8 -16.56 27.25 -9.12
CA ALA A 8 -15.46 26.34 -9.39
C ALA A 8 -15.61 25.12 -8.48
N SER A 9 -16.13 24.02 -9.02
CA SER A 9 -16.14 22.72 -8.36
C SER A 9 -14.70 22.26 -8.15
N ILE A 10 -14.20 22.44 -6.93
CA ILE A 10 -12.96 21.84 -6.47
C ILE A 10 -13.20 20.32 -6.44
N PHE A 11 -12.81 19.65 -7.53
CA PHE A 11 -12.67 18.20 -7.55
C PHE A 11 -11.62 17.82 -6.50
N MET A 12 -12.10 17.41 -5.32
CA MET A 12 -11.29 16.67 -4.37
C MET A 12 -10.79 15.42 -5.10
N LEU A 13 -9.50 15.40 -5.42
CA LEU A 13 -8.78 14.18 -5.79
C LEU A 13 -8.69 13.30 -4.53
N SER A 14 -9.82 12.77 -4.07
CA SER A 14 -9.82 11.63 -3.18
C SER A 14 -9.23 10.48 -3.99
N ALA A 15 -8.01 10.07 -3.62
CA ALA A 15 -7.40 8.87 -4.15
C ALA A 15 -8.47 7.76 -4.11
N CYS A 16 -8.87 7.27 -5.28
CA CYS A 16 -9.77 6.14 -5.40
C CYS A 16 -9.04 4.89 -4.92
N THR A 17 -8.88 4.74 -3.61
CA THR A 17 -8.60 3.43 -3.03
C THR A 17 -9.87 2.63 -3.23
N THR A 18 -9.87 1.73 -4.21
CA THR A 18 -10.98 0.81 -4.43
C THR A 18 -11.28 0.13 -3.09
N PRO A 19 -12.48 0.34 -2.50
CA PRO A 19 -12.77 -0.10 -1.13
C PRO A 19 -12.68 -1.61 -1.08
N GLU A 20 -11.79 -2.16 -0.24
CA GLU A 20 -11.52 -3.60 -0.15
C GLU A 20 -12.81 -4.42 -0.14
N LYS A 21 -13.08 -5.14 -1.23
CA LYS A 21 -14.26 -5.99 -1.35
C LYS A 21 -13.92 -7.36 -0.78
N TRP A 22 -14.42 -7.63 0.42
CA TRP A 22 -14.35 -8.94 1.05
C TRP A 22 -15.63 -9.70 0.76
N GLU A 23 -15.50 -10.95 0.30
CA GLU A 23 -16.62 -11.81 0.04
C GLU A 23 -16.51 -13.13 0.80
N ALA A 24 -17.65 -13.59 1.30
CA ALA A 24 -17.78 -14.88 1.94
C ALA A 24 -17.66 -16.00 0.89
N LYS A 25 -16.78 -16.96 1.15
CA LYS A 25 -16.58 -18.16 0.33
C LYS A 25 -17.21 -19.40 0.97
N THR A 26 -17.58 -19.34 2.24
CA THR A 26 -18.17 -20.44 3.01
C THR A 26 -19.63 -20.13 3.36
N THR A 27 -20.40 -21.17 3.71
CA THR A 27 -21.82 -21.05 4.10
C THR A 27 -22.02 -20.42 5.48
N ASN A 28 -21.00 -20.45 6.33
CA ASN A 28 -21.02 -19.84 7.67
C ASN A 28 -19.64 -19.22 7.97
N PRO A 29 -19.29 -18.09 7.33
CA PRO A 29 -18.05 -17.38 7.63
C PRO A 29 -18.13 -16.76 9.03
N SER A 30 -17.00 -16.53 9.67
CA SER A 30 -17.00 -15.70 10.88
C SER A 30 -17.40 -14.25 10.53
N PRO A 31 -17.98 -13.49 11.48
CA PRO A 31 -18.33 -12.10 11.21
C PRO A 31 -17.12 -11.30 10.73
N LEU A 32 -17.26 -10.60 9.60
CA LEU A 32 -16.14 -9.96 8.88
C LEU A 32 -15.26 -9.10 9.78
N ASP A 33 -15.87 -8.27 10.63
CA ASP A 33 -15.15 -7.36 11.50
C ASP A 33 -14.37 -8.09 12.60
N ILE A 34 -14.92 -9.19 13.11
CA ILE A 34 -14.25 -10.05 14.09
C ILE A 34 -13.06 -10.75 13.43
N ALA A 35 -13.27 -11.34 12.24
CA ALA A 35 -12.23 -11.98 11.47
C ALA A 35 -11.07 -11.01 11.18
N LYS A 36 -11.38 -9.80 10.70
CA LYS A 36 -10.37 -8.76 10.43
C LYS A 36 -9.59 -8.40 11.67
N HIS A 37 -10.27 -8.16 12.80
CA HIS A 37 -9.61 -7.77 14.03
C HIS A 37 -8.70 -8.89 14.55
N MET A 38 -9.20 -10.12 14.63
CA MET A 38 -8.46 -11.29 15.08
C MET A 38 -7.24 -11.56 14.18
N CYS A 39 -7.45 -11.66 12.86
CA CYS A 39 -6.38 -11.90 11.91
C CYS A 39 -5.33 -10.80 11.91
N MET A 40 -5.73 -9.54 12.11
CA MET A 40 -4.78 -8.42 12.22
C MET A 40 -3.97 -8.49 13.52
N GLN A 41 -4.61 -8.84 14.64
CA GLN A 41 -3.92 -9.02 15.92
C GLN A 41 -2.89 -10.14 15.84
N GLU A 42 -3.24 -11.30 15.29
CA GLU A 42 -2.31 -12.41 15.11
C GLU A 42 -1.17 -12.03 14.17
N ALA A 43 -1.47 -11.37 13.05
CA ALA A 43 -0.45 -10.92 12.10
C ALA A 43 0.56 -9.96 12.76
N LYS A 44 0.09 -9.06 13.63
CA LYS A 44 0.96 -8.14 14.39
C LYS A 44 1.77 -8.85 15.47
N ALA A 45 1.21 -9.88 16.12
CA ALA A 45 1.94 -10.69 17.09
C ALA A 45 3.07 -11.50 16.43
N GLN A 46 2.79 -12.09 15.26
CA GLN A 46 3.76 -12.89 14.51
C GLN A 46 4.79 -12.01 13.77
N TYR A 47 4.35 -10.88 13.21
CA TYR A 47 5.16 -9.97 12.40
C TYR A 47 5.01 -8.52 12.88
N PRO A 48 5.62 -8.18 14.03
CA PRO A 48 5.55 -6.84 14.59
C PRO A 48 6.17 -5.80 13.64
N GLU A 49 5.73 -4.56 13.76
CA GLU A 49 6.28 -3.44 12.99
C GLU A 49 7.78 -3.32 13.26
N LYS A 50 8.59 -3.37 12.19
CA LYS A 50 10.04 -3.27 12.28
C LYS A 50 10.55 -2.35 11.19
N TYR A 51 10.69 -1.09 11.54
CA TYR A 51 11.23 -0.08 10.65
C TYR A 51 12.75 -0.16 10.58
N VAL A 52 13.28 -0.31 9.37
CA VAL A 52 14.71 -0.24 9.10
C VAL A 52 14.94 0.90 8.12
N ALA A 53 15.99 1.69 8.36
CA ALA A 53 16.44 2.68 7.40
C ALA A 53 16.87 1.97 6.11
N SER A 54 16.16 2.23 5.02
CA SER A 54 16.60 1.77 3.70
C SER A 54 17.81 2.61 3.27
N SER A 55 18.93 1.94 2.98
CA SER A 55 20.04 2.59 2.27
C SER A 55 19.65 2.67 0.79
N GLN A 56 19.43 3.88 0.27
CA GLN A 56 19.15 4.05 -1.15
C GLN A 56 20.41 3.74 -1.99
N PRO A 57 20.27 3.10 -3.17
CA PRO A 57 21.38 2.77 -4.04
C PRO A 57 22.10 4.04 -4.48
N SER A 58 23.43 4.11 -4.32
CA SER A 58 24.23 5.24 -4.82
C SER A 58 24.18 5.27 -6.35
N PHE A 59 23.72 6.37 -6.93
CA PHE A 59 23.83 6.57 -8.37
C PHE A 59 25.19 7.19 -8.67
N ALA A 60 25.90 6.62 -9.64
CA ALA A 60 27.11 7.23 -10.17
C ALA A 60 26.78 8.62 -10.74
N PRO A 61 27.69 9.61 -10.59
CA PRO A 61 27.50 10.92 -11.18
C PRO A 61 27.34 10.79 -12.71
N ILE A 62 26.36 11.51 -13.25
CA ILE A 62 26.13 11.59 -14.70
C ILE A 62 26.73 12.91 -15.18
N SER A 63 27.51 12.85 -16.26
CA SER A 63 28.02 14.03 -16.96
C SER A 63 27.26 14.22 -18.26
N ILE A 64 26.67 15.41 -18.46
CA ILE A 64 26.03 15.80 -19.72
C ILE A 64 26.82 16.96 -20.30
N ASN A 65 27.32 16.81 -21.52
CA ASN A 65 28.16 17.81 -22.20
C ASN A 65 29.38 18.27 -21.36
N GLY A 66 30.01 17.35 -20.63
CA GLY A 66 31.17 17.62 -19.78
C GLY A 66 30.86 18.38 -18.49
N LYS A 67 29.58 18.60 -18.18
CA LYS A 67 29.14 19.17 -16.90
C LYS A 67 28.55 18.09 -16.02
N ASP A 68 29.16 17.90 -14.86
CA ASP A 68 28.65 16.97 -13.85
C ASP A 68 27.35 17.48 -13.25
N ILE A 69 26.34 16.62 -13.23
CA ILE A 69 25.08 16.90 -12.56
C ILE A 69 25.21 16.44 -11.10
N PRO A 70 25.14 17.36 -10.11
CA PRO A 70 25.26 17.00 -8.72
C PRO A 70 24.11 16.06 -8.34
N ASN A 71 24.46 14.86 -7.90
CA ASN A 71 23.53 13.97 -7.22
C ASN A 71 23.21 14.64 -5.88
N SER A 72 21.98 15.12 -5.69
CA SER A 72 21.55 15.74 -4.44
C SER A 72 21.58 14.68 -3.33
N GLY A 73 22.74 14.53 -2.70
CA GLY A 73 23.04 13.54 -1.66
C GLY A 73 22.31 13.77 -0.34
N ALA A 74 21.35 14.69 -0.27
CA ALA A 74 20.43 14.83 0.85
C ALA A 74 19.39 13.68 0.82
N ARG A 75 19.89 12.44 0.99
CA ARG A 75 19.07 11.23 1.06
C ARG A 75 18.49 11.10 2.45
N ALA A 76 17.25 11.57 2.63
CA ALA A 76 16.45 11.12 3.75
C ALA A 76 16.29 9.60 3.64
N SER A 77 16.89 8.84 4.56
CA SER A 77 16.57 7.42 4.67
C SER A 77 15.13 7.31 5.13
N LEU A 78 14.23 6.94 4.23
CA LEU A 78 12.86 6.68 4.62
C LEU A 78 12.84 5.32 5.33
N PRO A 79 12.35 5.27 6.58
CA PRO A 79 12.17 4.00 7.27
C PRO A 79 11.14 3.16 6.51
N SER A 80 11.49 1.90 6.23
CA SER A 80 10.58 0.92 5.63
C SER A 80 10.32 -0.20 6.64
N ASP A 81 9.05 -0.60 6.81
CA ASP A 81 8.72 -1.75 7.64
C ASP A 81 9.07 -3.04 6.90
N VAL A 82 10.12 -3.72 7.36
CA VAL A 82 10.62 -4.95 6.73
C VAL A 82 9.65 -6.12 6.86
N ASN A 83 8.67 -6.02 7.75
CA ASN A 83 7.67 -7.05 8.00
C ASN A 83 6.32 -6.76 7.32
N GLU A 84 6.14 -5.61 6.66
CA GLU A 84 4.85 -5.20 6.09
C GLU A 84 4.25 -6.28 5.19
N TRP A 85 5.04 -6.79 4.24
CA TRP A 85 4.61 -7.80 3.29
C TRP A 85 4.24 -9.12 3.97
N LYS A 86 5.05 -9.58 4.93
CA LYS A 86 4.80 -10.82 5.68
C LYS A 86 3.54 -10.72 6.53
N ARG A 87 3.36 -9.58 7.21
CA ARG A 87 2.16 -9.29 8.00
C ARG A 87 0.91 -9.27 7.14
N LYS A 88 0.97 -8.62 5.98
CA LYS A 88 -0.15 -8.58 5.02
C LYS A 88 -0.46 -9.97 4.45
N ASP A 89 0.54 -10.78 4.17
CA ASP A 89 0.34 -12.15 3.66
C ASP A 89 -0.30 -13.06 4.71
N TYR A 90 0.19 -13.01 5.96
CA TYR A 90 -0.41 -13.73 7.08
C TYR A 90 -1.87 -13.32 7.28
N PHE A 91 -2.16 -12.02 7.32
CA PHE A 91 -3.52 -11.51 7.44
C PHE A 91 -4.44 -12.07 6.34
N ASN A 92 -4.00 -12.06 5.08
CA ASN A 92 -4.80 -12.61 3.98
C ASN A 92 -5.02 -14.12 4.11
N THR A 93 -4.03 -14.86 4.63
CA THR A 93 -4.14 -16.31 4.85
C THR A 93 -5.12 -16.62 5.97
N CYS A 94 -5.04 -15.90 7.09
CA CYS A 94 -6.01 -16.00 8.19
C CYS A 94 -7.42 -15.66 7.71
N MET A 95 -7.61 -14.55 6.98
CA MET A 95 -8.91 -14.18 6.43
C MET A 95 -9.52 -15.27 5.54
N ARG A 96 -8.71 -15.97 4.74
CA ARG A 96 -9.17 -17.11 3.93
C ARG A 96 -9.61 -18.29 4.78
N ALA A 97 -8.90 -18.57 5.88
CA ALA A 97 -9.28 -19.61 6.83
C ALA A 97 -10.62 -19.28 7.52
N GLU A 98 -10.85 -18.00 7.80
CA GLU A 98 -12.11 -17.45 8.33
C GLU A 98 -13.26 -17.41 7.29
N GLY A 99 -13.00 -17.85 6.06
CA GLY A 99 -14.01 -17.94 5.00
C GLY A 99 -14.12 -16.69 4.11
N TRP A 100 -13.17 -15.76 4.18
CA TRP A 100 -13.20 -14.50 3.45
C TRP A 100 -12.15 -14.42 2.35
N VAL A 101 -12.54 -13.89 1.18
CA VAL A 101 -11.63 -13.61 0.06
C VAL A 101 -11.72 -12.16 -0.35
N ASN A 102 -10.56 -11.52 -0.54
CA ASN A 102 -10.47 -10.15 -1.03
C ASN A 102 -10.50 -10.12 -2.56
N LYS A 103 -11.56 -9.54 -3.14
CA LYS A 103 -11.74 -9.37 -4.59
C LYS A 103 -11.00 -8.18 -5.19
N ASN A 104 -10.44 -7.30 -4.38
CA ASN A 104 -9.67 -6.15 -4.86
C ASN A 104 -8.18 -6.45 -5.06
N LYS A 105 -7.72 -7.68 -4.80
CA LYS A 105 -6.39 -8.08 -5.25
C LYS A 105 -6.43 -8.17 -6.77
N VAL A 106 -6.02 -7.09 -7.44
CA VAL A 106 -5.58 -7.11 -8.83
C VAL A 106 -4.55 -8.23 -8.94
N THR A 107 -4.98 -9.35 -9.50
CA THR A 107 -4.13 -10.50 -9.78
C THR A 107 -3.08 -10.08 -10.79
N GLY A 108 -1.85 -9.89 -10.30
CA GLY A 108 -0.62 -10.22 -11.01
C GLY A 108 -0.16 -9.34 -12.17
N LEU A 109 -1.00 -8.53 -12.82
CA LEU A 109 -0.56 -7.83 -14.06
C LEU A 109 -0.05 -6.40 -13.84
N LEU A 110 -0.60 -5.66 -12.86
CA LEU A 110 -0.21 -4.26 -12.59
C LEU A 110 0.82 -4.12 -11.45
N ALA A 111 1.09 -5.20 -10.70
CA ALA A 111 2.09 -5.18 -9.62
C ALA A 111 3.53 -5.08 -10.14
N PHE A 112 3.79 -5.45 -11.39
CA PHE A 112 5.12 -5.36 -12.02
C PHE A 112 5.46 -3.97 -12.57
N LEU A 113 4.50 -3.05 -12.68
CA LEU A 113 4.72 -1.73 -13.30
C LEU A 113 5.26 -0.67 -12.33
N PHE A 114 5.47 -1.01 -11.05
CA PHE A 114 5.97 -0.10 -10.01
C PHE A 114 7.27 -0.58 -9.36
N ASN A 115 8.08 -1.38 -10.06
CA ASN A 115 9.43 -1.76 -9.64
C ASN A 115 10.46 -0.83 -10.29
#